data_AF-I7KD52-F1
#
_entry.id   AF-I7KD52-F1
#
_cell.length_a   1.000
_cell.length_b   1.000
_cell.length_c   1.000
_cell.angle_alpha   90.00
_cell.angle_beta   90.00
_cell.angle_gamma   90.00
#
_symmetry.space_group_name_H-M   'P 1'
#
loop_
_entity.id
_entity.type
_entity.pdbx_description
1 polymer ?
#
loop_
_entity_poly.entity_id
_entity_poly.type
_entity_poly.pdbx_seq_one_letter_code
_entity_poly.pdbx_strand_id
1 'polypeptide(L)'
;MDISDEEWAVAIAYGRAQHPKLRGPEPAYEVRYAHQTGEAGETTRLDTREEAPCAIPVDPFPSEDEFVVWALGEEKGRIQGAAV
;
A
#
# COMPACT_ATOMS: atom_id res chain seq x y z
N MET A 1 -7.16 17.40 -19.80
CA MET A 1 -7.46 16.94 -18.43
C MET A 1 -7.10 15.47 -18.48
N ASP A 2 -5.83 15.16 -18.23
CA ASP A 2 -5.31 13.80 -18.25
C ASP A 2 -5.68 13.18 -16.90
N ILE A 3 -6.79 12.45 -16.89
CA ILE A 3 -7.16 11.58 -15.78
C ILE A 3 -6.54 10.23 -16.15
N SER A 4 -5.41 9.89 -15.55
CA SER A 4 -4.93 8.51 -15.55
C SER A 4 -5.86 7.72 -14.64
N ASP A 5 -6.89 7.13 -15.24
CA ASP A 5 -7.93 6.32 -14.60
C ASP A 5 -7.50 4.84 -14.45
N GLU A 6 -6.20 4.55 -14.58
CA GLU A 6 -5.68 3.19 -14.83
C GLU A 6 -4.86 2.58 -13.68
N GLU A 7 -4.72 3.27 -12.54
CA GLU A 7 -3.94 2.77 -11.39
C GLU A 7 -4.59 3.13 -10.05
N TRP A 8 -4.80 2.12 -9.20
CA TRP A 8 -5.15 2.29 -7.79
C TRP A 8 -3.90 2.27 -6.94
N ALA A 9 -3.74 3.23 -6.03
CA ALA A 9 -2.59 3.31 -5.14
C ALA A 9 -2.98 3.66 -3.70
N VAL A 10 -2.36 2.99 -2.73
CA VAL A 10 -2.54 3.25 -1.29
C VAL A 10 -1.19 3.33 -0.59
N ALA A 11 -1.04 4.29 0.32
CA ALA A 11 0.16 4.47 1.14
C ALA A 11 -0.19 4.35 2.63
N ILE A 12 0.54 3.48 3.33
CA ILE A 12 0.41 3.25 4.77
C ILE A 12 1.64 3.83 5.46
N ALA A 13 1.44 4.95 6.16
CA ALA A 13 2.52 5.66 6.85
C ALA A 13 2.67 5.20 8.31
N TYR A 14 3.85 4.71 8.66
CA TYR A 14 4.17 4.25 10.01
C TYR A 14 4.94 5.33 10.80
N GLY A 15 4.60 5.47 12.09
CA GLY A 15 5.23 6.45 12.99
C GLY A 15 4.47 7.77 13.16
N ARG A 16 3.25 7.89 12.61
CA ARG A 16 2.39 9.07 12.86
C ARG A 16 1.64 8.93 14.20
N ALA A 17 2.16 9.53 15.27
CA ALA A 17 1.36 9.77 16.47
C ALA A 17 0.41 10.97 16.23
N GLN A 18 -0.85 10.72 15.90
CA GLN A 18 -1.83 11.78 15.66
C GLN A 18 -2.35 12.34 17.00
N HIS A 19 -1.67 13.38 17.49
CA HIS A 19 -2.17 14.22 18.57
C HIS A 19 -2.56 15.60 18.00
N PRO A 20 -3.74 16.16 18.29
CA PRO A 20 -4.28 17.34 17.62
C PRO A 20 -3.47 18.64 17.79
N LYS A 21 -2.42 18.63 18.62
CA LYS A 21 -1.48 19.76 18.84
C LYS A 21 -0.05 19.51 18.36
N LEU A 22 0.23 18.34 17.78
CA LEU A 22 1.56 17.98 17.31
C LEU A 22 1.52 17.91 15.79
N ARG A 23 2.18 18.85 15.11
CA ARG A 23 2.82 18.51 13.84
C ARG A 23 3.86 17.46 14.19
N GLY A 24 3.46 16.19 14.10
CA GLY A 24 4.37 15.08 14.33
C GLY A 24 5.53 15.14 13.33
N PRO A 25 6.69 14.57 13.69
CA PRO A 25 7.80 14.40 12.75
C PRO A 25 7.34 13.65 11.50
N GLU A 26 8.12 13.76 10.43
CA GLU A 26 7.94 12.98 9.20
C GLU A 26 7.77 11.50 9.55
N PRO A 27 6.88 10.75 8.85
CA PRO A 27 6.69 9.34 9.11
C PRO A 27 8.03 8.62 9.04
N ALA A 28 8.27 7.71 9.98
CA ALA A 28 9.54 6.99 10.04
C ALA A 28 9.77 6.16 8.77
N TYR A 29 8.68 5.66 8.18
CA TYR A 29 8.64 5.04 6.87
C TYR A 29 7.21 4.93 6.34
N GLU A 30 7.09 4.63 5.05
CA GLU A 30 5.82 4.35 4.39
C GLU A 30 5.91 3.03 3.63
N VAL A 31 4.77 2.35 3.52
CA VAL A 31 4.62 1.26 2.54
C VAL A 31 3.55 1.65 1.54
N ARG A 32 3.88 1.54 0.25
CA ARG A 32 3.00 1.92 -0.86
C ARG A 32 2.63 0.68 -1.64
N TYR A 33 1.35 0.54 -1.97
CA TYR A 33 0.83 -0.48 -2.88
C TYR A 33 0.26 0.22 -4.11
N ALA A 34 0.54 -0.30 -5.31
CA ALA A 34 0.01 0.20 -6.57
C ALA A 34 -0.46 -0.96 -7.44
N HIS A 35 -1.67 -0.87 -7.98
CA HIS A 35 -2.30 -1.89 -8.79
C HIS A 35 -2.87 -1.27 -10.07
N GLN A 36 -2.49 -1.83 -11.21
CA GLN A 36 -2.97 -1.38 -12.51
C GLN A 36 -4.37 -1.96 -12.78
N THR A 37 -5.35 -1.09 -12.98
CA THR A 37 -6.76 -1.50 -13.12
C THR A 37 -7.01 -2.07 -14.51
N GLY A 38 -7.61 -3.26 -14.58
CA GLY A 38 -8.00 -3.90 -15.84
C GLY A 38 -7.00 -4.90 -16.41
N GLU A 39 -5.80 -5.01 -15.84
CA GLU A 39 -4.86 -6.10 -16.12
C GLU A 39 -4.78 -7.04 -14.91
N ALA A 40 -5.00 -8.34 -15.15
CA ALA A 40 -4.65 -9.35 -14.18
C ALA A 40 -3.13 -9.45 -14.15
N GLY A 41 -2.53 -9.43 -12.96
CA GLY A 41 -1.10 -9.70 -12.89
C GLY A 41 -0.54 -9.44 -11.51
N GLU A 42 -0.35 -8.18 -11.16
CA GLU A 42 0.60 -7.83 -10.11
C GLU A 42 0.18 -6.55 -9.38
N THR A 43 0.42 -6.53 -8.07
CA THR A 43 0.44 -5.31 -7.27
C THR A 43 1.86 -5.02 -6.87
N THR A 44 2.33 -3.79 -7.11
CA THR A 44 3.65 -3.36 -6.69
C THR A 44 3.59 -2.86 -5.25
N ARG A 45 4.40 -3.44 -4.37
CA ARG A 45 4.63 -2.98 -3.00
C ARG A 45 6.00 -2.31 -2.88
N LEU A 46 6.07 -1.10 -2.36
CA LEU A 46 7.32 -0.40 -2.04
C LEU A 46 7.36 -0.06 -0.54
N ASP A 47 8.31 -0.64 0.19
CA ASP A 47 8.66 -0.21 1.54
C ASP A 47 9.81 0.81 1.46
N THR A 48 9.60 2.03 1.94
CA THR A 48 10.63 3.08 1.85
C THR A 48 11.87 2.79 2.68
N ARG A 49 11.85 1.78 3.56
CA ARG A 49 13.05 1.34 4.31
C ARG A 49 13.93 0.39 3.51
N GLU A 50 13.31 -0.40 2.65
CA GLU A 50 13.99 -1.40 1.84
C GLU A 50 14.38 -0.81 0.47
N GLU A 51 13.75 0.30 0.07
CA GLU A 51 13.95 1.05 -1.18
C GLU A 51 13.75 0.24 -2.47
N ALA A 52 13.44 -1.05 -2.35
CA ALA A 52 13.21 -1.98 -3.45
C ALA A 52 11.70 -2.28 -3.59
N PRO A 53 11.08 -1.95 -4.74
CA PRO A 53 9.73 -2.39 -5.04
C PRO A 53 9.70 -3.92 -5.24
N CYS A 54 8.62 -4.53 -4.76
CA CYS A 54 8.36 -5.96 -4.81
C CYS A 54 7.00 -6.18 -5.51
N ALA A 55 6.99 -6.99 -6.57
CA ALA A 55 5.75 -7.39 -7.22
C ALA A 55 5.08 -8.53 -6.44
N ILE A 56 3.80 -8.37 -6.15
CA ILE A 56 2.97 -9.37 -5.48
C ILE A 56 1.94 -9.85 -6.51
N PRO A 57 1.96 -11.13 -6.91
CA PRO A 57 0.96 -11.67 -7.82
C PRO A 57 -0.40 -11.68 -7.13
N VAL A 58 -1.40 -11.06 -7.75
CA VAL A 58 -2.77 -10.98 -7.23
C VAL A 58 -3.78 -11.14 -8.35
N ASP A 59 -4.93 -11.70 -8.00
CA ASP A 59 -6.11 -11.62 -8.85
C ASP A 59 -6.57 -10.15 -8.98
N PRO A 60 -7.21 -9.77 -10.09
CA PRO A 60 -7.74 -8.42 -10.26
C PRO A 60 -8.79 -8.10 -9.19
N PHE A 61 -8.68 -6.92 -8.59
CA PHE A 61 -9.63 -6.50 -7.57
C PHE A 61 -10.93 -5.98 -8.21
N PRO A 62 -12.10 -6.29 -7.64
CA PRO A 62 -13.38 -5.86 -8.19
C PRO A 62 -13.69 -4.37 -7.91
N SER A 63 -13.00 -3.74 -6.95
CA SER A 63 -13.12 -2.31 -6.63
C SER A 63 -11.90 -1.78 -5.88
N GLU A 64 -11.75 -0.45 -5.85
CA GLU A 64 -10.74 0.26 -5.05
C GLU A 64 -10.83 -0.08 -3.55
N ASP A 65 -12.04 -0.17 -3.00
CA ASP A 65 -12.24 -0.52 -1.58
C ASP A 65 -11.68 -1.91 -1.25
N GLU A 66 -11.90 -2.90 -2.12
CA GLU A 66 -11.38 -4.26 -1.93
C GLU A 66 -9.85 -4.29 -2.02
N PHE A 67 -9.27 -3.50 -2.92
CA PHE A 67 -7.82 -3.30 -3.00
C PHE A 67 -7.25 -2.70 -1.71
N VAL A 68 -7.89 -1.66 -1.14
CA VAL A 68 -7.46 -1.03 0.11
C VAL A 68 -7.55 -2.01 1.28
N VAL A 69 -8.65 -2.75 1.39
CA VAL A 69 -8.84 -3.75 2.45
C VAL A 69 -7.80 -4.86 2.35
N TRP A 70 -7.52 -5.33 1.13
CA TRP A 70 -6.47 -6.31 0.88
C TRP A 70 -5.09 -5.79 1.28
N ALA A 71 -4.71 -4.58 0.86
CA ALA A 71 -3.39 -3.99 1.16
C ALA A 71 -3.17 -3.82 2.66
N LEU A 72 -4.21 -3.43 3.40
CA LEU A 72 -4.18 -3.37 4.86
C LEU A 72 -4.04 -4.77 5.49
N GLY A 73 -4.69 -5.78 4.91
CA GLY A 73 -4.59 -7.18 5.33
C GLY A 73 -3.18 -7.74 5.15
N GLU A 74 -2.59 -7.55 3.97
CA GLU A 74 -1.21 -7.93 3.64
C GLU A 74 -0.22 -7.31 4.62
N GLU A 75 -0.32 -5.99 4.84
CA GLU A 75 0.61 -5.30 5.72
C GLU A 75 0.43 -5.73 7.18
N LYS A 76 -0.81 -5.97 7.62
CA LYS A 76 -1.08 -6.54 8.94
C LYS A 76 -0.44 -7.93 9.09
N GLY A 77 -0.52 -8.78 8.08
CA GLY A 77 0.10 -10.11 8.07
C GLY A 77 1.63 -10.04 8.19
N ARG A 78 2.26 -9.13 7.44
CA ARG A 78 3.71 -8.89 7.46
C ARG A 78 4.21 -8.35 8.81
N ILE A 79 3.48 -7.41 9.42
CA ILE A 79 3.84 -6.87 10.74
C ILE A 79 3.71 -7.92 11.84
N GLN A 80 2.71 -8.79 11.75
CA GLN A 80 2.48 -9.85 12.73
C GLN A 80 3.41 -11.05 12.55
N GLY A 81 4.23 -11.09 11.49
CA GLY A 81 5.19 -12.16 11.26
C GLY A 81 4.57 -13.48 10.84
N ALA A 82 3.45 -13.46 10.09
CA ALA A 82 2.91 -14.69 9.50
C ALA A 82 3.75 -15.07 8.27
N ALA A 83 4.83 -15.81 8.52
CA ALA A 83 5.38 -16.70 7.52
C ALA A 83 4.28 -17.70 7.11
N VAL A 84 3.86 -17.66 5.85
CA VAL A 84 3.23 -18.77 5.15
C VAL A 84 4.17 -19.16 4.02
#